data_AF-A0A5J4XEA4-F1
#
_entry.id   AF-A0A5J4XEA4-F1
#
_cell.length_a   1.000
_cell.length_b   1.000
_cell.length_c   1.000
_cell.angle_alpha   90.00
_cell.angle_beta   90.00
_cell.angle_gamma   90.00
#
_symmetry.space_group_name_H-M   'P 1'
#
loop_
_entity.id
_entity.type
_entity.pdbx_description
1 polymer ?
#
loop_
_entity_poly.entity_id
_entity_poly.type
_entity_poly.pdbx_seq_one_letter_code
_entity_poly.pdbx_strand_id
1 'polypeptide(L)'
;MAVRGLVALRTVARVAGPATCRHACPRLGCTLSLRNTFFTATPAFRQAARSSLVQKNRRSLHSRSLVQAEANRSNGSANGDHASYDFDLFTIGAGSGGVRASRFAAQNYGAKVAVCEMPFDLVASDSKGGAGGTCVLRGCVPKKLMVYGGEFAQAFKDSKGFGWDVPEPSVTWERLMQNKNKELDRLNGVYMKLLNNAGVKYIEGRGTLVDTHTVEVDGKQYTAKTILIATGGRAVKLPIDGAEHAIISDEVLNLPSLPKKLAVIGGGYIGLEFAGIYNNYGSEVHVVYRQPLPLRGFDEECRGFIAEQYEVTGLNIHSQSTPTRIEKQSDGSLTLHVKKKDGQEEGHDGLRDNP
;
A
#
# COMPACT_ATOMS: atom_id res chain seq x y z
N MET A 1 -0.64 4.53 -17.08
CA MET A 1 0.20 3.34 -16.81
C MET A 1 -0.69 2.25 -16.25
N ALA A 2 -1.02 1.22 -17.04
CA ALA A 2 -1.82 0.09 -16.55
C ALA A 2 -0.96 -0.75 -15.60
N VAL A 3 -1.27 -0.69 -14.31
CA VAL A 3 -0.71 -1.58 -13.30
C VAL A 3 -1.35 -2.95 -13.53
N ARG A 4 -0.64 -3.86 -14.22
CA ARG A 4 -1.11 -5.24 -14.37
C ARG A 4 -0.99 -5.90 -13.01
N GLY A 5 -2.15 -6.27 -12.46
CA GLY A 5 -2.29 -6.77 -11.11
C GLY A 5 -1.54 -8.07 -10.92
N LEU A 6 -0.98 -8.20 -9.72
CA LEU A 6 -0.75 -9.50 -9.10
C LEU A 6 -2.05 -10.32 -9.19
N VAL A 7 -1.95 -11.59 -9.55
CA VAL A 7 -3.02 -12.58 -9.34
C VAL A 7 -2.60 -13.44 -8.17
N ALA A 8 -3.40 -13.47 -7.12
CA ALA A 8 -3.32 -14.47 -6.04
C ALA A 8 -4.71 -15.11 -5.87
N LEU A 9 -4.80 -16.40 -5.65
CA LEU A 9 -6.00 -17.23 -5.78
C LEU A 9 -6.89 -17.25 -4.48
N ARG A 10 -8.23 -17.16 -4.48
CA ARG A 10 -9.05 -17.22 -3.23
C ARG A 10 -10.23 -18.19 -3.32
N THR A 11 -10.50 -18.89 -2.21
CA THR A 11 -11.76 -19.63 -1.98
C THR A 11 -12.61 -18.96 -0.88
N VAL A 12 -13.94 -19.05 -1.01
CA VAL A 12 -14.91 -18.51 -0.03
C VAL A 12 -15.49 -19.69 0.75
N ALA A 13 -15.21 -19.77 2.06
CA ALA A 13 -15.86 -20.73 2.96
C ALA A 13 -17.14 -20.10 3.57
N ARG A 14 -18.25 -20.84 3.52
CA ARG A 14 -19.52 -20.50 4.19
C ARG A 14 -19.36 -20.70 5.70
N VAL A 15 -19.82 -19.71 6.47
CA VAL A 15 -19.90 -19.77 7.93
C VAL A 15 -21.02 -20.73 8.35
N ALA A 16 -20.68 -21.80 9.07
CA ALA A 16 -21.63 -22.58 9.87
C ALA A 16 -21.58 -22.09 11.33
N GLY A 17 -22.77 -21.93 11.93
CA GLY A 17 -22.97 -21.36 13.27
C GLY A 17 -22.45 -22.19 14.44
N PRO A 18 -22.59 -21.69 15.69
CA PRO A 18 -21.72 -22.05 16.80
C PRO A 18 -22.18 -23.35 17.49
N ALA A 19 -21.22 -24.24 17.75
CA ALA A 19 -21.38 -25.33 18.71
C ALA A 19 -20.83 -24.90 20.08
N THR A 20 -21.72 -24.79 21.06
CA THR A 20 -21.37 -24.58 22.47
C THR A 20 -20.77 -25.86 23.06
N CYS A 21 -19.63 -25.76 23.75
CA CYS A 21 -19.19 -26.80 24.67
C CYS A 21 -18.73 -26.21 26.00
N ARG A 22 -19.39 -26.67 27.07
CA ARG A 22 -19.08 -26.42 28.48
C ARG A 22 -17.93 -27.34 28.93
N HIS A 23 -17.33 -27.02 30.08
CA HIS A 23 -16.50 -27.81 31.02
C HIS A 23 -15.15 -27.10 31.26
N ALA A 24 -15.03 -26.32 32.34
CA ALA A 24 -14.69 -26.72 33.71
C ALA A 24 -13.16 -26.86 33.91
N CYS A 25 -12.57 -25.85 34.56
CA CYS A 25 -11.15 -25.76 34.91
C CYS A 25 -11.04 -25.62 36.45
N PRO A 26 -10.24 -26.43 37.16
CA PRO A 26 -10.00 -26.23 38.58
C PRO A 26 -8.76 -25.36 38.86
N ARG A 27 -8.89 -24.62 39.96
CA ARG A 27 -7.97 -23.65 40.55
C ARG A 27 -6.77 -24.32 41.23
N LEU A 28 -5.59 -23.69 41.11
CA LEU A 28 -4.48 -23.62 42.09
C LEU A 28 -3.80 -22.26 41.77
N GLY A 29 -3.59 -21.28 42.65
CA GLY A 29 -3.49 -21.29 44.11
C GLY A 29 -2.04 -21.11 44.53
N CYS A 30 -1.43 -19.92 44.35
CA CYS A 30 -0.22 -19.55 45.10
C CYS A 30 -0.08 -18.02 45.21
N THR A 31 -0.19 -17.55 46.45
CA THR A 31 -0.04 -16.17 46.92
C THR A 31 1.41 -15.89 47.30
N LEU A 32 1.99 -14.77 46.86
CA LEU A 32 3.11 -14.16 47.57
C LEU A 32 3.00 -12.64 47.64
N SER A 33 3.27 -12.15 48.85
CA SER A 33 3.03 -10.82 49.41
C SER A 33 4.01 -9.77 48.88
N LEU A 34 3.48 -8.59 48.53
CA LEU A 34 4.26 -7.35 48.35
C LEU A 34 4.34 -6.59 49.68
N ARG A 35 5.56 -6.34 50.16
CA ARG A 35 5.85 -5.31 51.18
C ARG A 35 6.69 -4.20 50.56
N ASN A 36 6.22 -2.98 50.79
CA ASN A 36 6.91 -1.71 50.53
C ASN A 36 8.24 -1.61 51.29
N THR A 37 9.22 -0.96 50.67
CA THR A 37 10.11 0.00 51.36
C THR A 37 10.66 1.02 50.37
N PHE A 38 10.49 2.29 50.74
CA PHE A 38 11.09 3.48 50.17
C PHE A 38 12.61 3.51 50.37
N PHE A 39 13.36 4.07 49.42
CA PHE A 39 14.58 4.82 49.71
C PHE A 39 14.75 5.96 48.70
N THR A 40 14.79 7.18 49.23
CA THR A 40 15.17 8.43 48.58
C THR A 40 16.68 8.63 48.68
N ALA A 41 17.33 9.12 47.63
CA ALA A 41 18.60 9.86 47.74
C ALA A 41 18.80 10.82 46.55
N THR A 42 19.36 11.98 46.90
CA THR A 42 19.43 13.30 46.28
C THR A 42 20.44 13.50 45.13
N PRO A 43 20.38 14.64 44.40
CA PRO A 43 21.30 15.02 43.32
C PRO A 43 22.45 15.94 43.80
N ALA A 44 23.63 15.86 43.18
CA ALA A 44 24.69 16.87 43.35
C ALA A 44 25.79 16.84 42.26
N PHE A 45 26.00 18.01 41.65
CA PHE A 45 27.27 18.62 41.21
C PHE A 45 28.16 17.96 40.13
N ARG A 46 28.32 18.65 38.99
CA ARG A 46 29.50 19.51 38.75
C ARG A 46 29.35 20.44 37.53
N GLN A 47 29.98 21.59 37.68
CA GLN A 47 29.95 22.80 36.85
C GLN A 47 31.21 22.88 35.95
N ALA A 48 31.04 23.54 34.79
CA ALA A 48 31.94 24.48 34.12
C ALA A 48 33.34 24.06 33.57
N ALA A 49 33.55 24.30 32.27
CA ALA A 49 34.50 25.28 31.70
C ALA A 49 34.38 25.27 30.14
N ARG A 50 33.97 26.38 29.51
CA ARG A 50 34.79 27.35 28.70
C ARG A 50 35.60 26.68 27.56
N SER A 51 35.78 27.21 26.36
CA SER A 51 35.28 28.33 25.56
C SER A 51 36.14 28.29 24.28
N SER A 52 35.57 28.36 23.07
CA SER A 52 36.31 28.92 21.92
C SER A 52 35.32 29.47 20.89
N LEU A 53 35.15 30.79 20.96
CA LEU A 53 34.60 31.62 19.92
C LEU A 53 35.58 31.59 18.73
N VAL A 54 35.15 31.03 17.61
CA VAL A 54 35.81 31.25 16.31
C VAL A 54 34.97 32.26 15.55
N GLN A 55 35.41 33.52 15.59
CA GLN A 55 34.98 34.56 14.65
C GLN A 55 35.39 34.14 13.24
N LYS A 56 34.42 33.84 12.37
CA LYS A 56 34.64 33.79 10.92
C LYS A 56 34.09 35.06 10.28
N ASN A 57 35.02 35.90 9.86
CA ASN A 57 34.82 36.99 8.90
C ASN A 57 34.00 36.51 7.70
N ARG A 58 32.81 37.07 7.48
CA ARG A 58 32.14 37.04 6.17
C ARG A 58 32.32 38.39 5.51
N ARG A 59 33.32 38.48 4.62
CA ARG A 59 33.33 39.49 3.57
C ARG A 59 32.30 39.08 2.51
N SER A 60 31.40 40.02 2.24
CA SER A 60 30.64 40.18 1.00
C SER A 60 31.47 39.76 -0.22
N LEU A 61 30.83 39.09 -1.19
CA LEU A 61 31.02 39.29 -2.65
C LEU A 61 29.98 38.45 -3.43
N HIS A 62 29.30 39.14 -4.34
CA HIS A 62 28.70 38.68 -5.60
C HIS A 62 27.30 38.04 -5.62
N SER A 63 26.38 38.88 -6.11
CA SER A 63 25.06 38.64 -6.69
C SER A 63 25.02 37.41 -7.60
N ARG A 64 24.08 36.51 -7.34
CA ARG A 64 23.53 35.60 -8.35
C ARG A 64 22.17 36.15 -8.77
N SER A 65 22.07 36.57 -10.02
CA SER A 65 20.83 36.95 -10.67
C SER A 65 19.86 35.78 -10.65
N LEU A 66 18.71 35.96 -9.99
CA LEU A 66 17.55 35.10 -10.16
C LEU A 66 17.01 35.35 -11.58
N VAL A 67 17.09 34.36 -12.44
CA VAL A 67 16.30 34.32 -13.68
C VAL A 67 14.86 34.11 -13.23
N GLN A 68 14.10 35.21 -13.13
CA GLN A 68 12.64 35.18 -13.06
C GLN A 68 12.16 34.72 -14.43
N ALA A 69 11.64 33.50 -14.50
CA ALA A 69 10.83 33.08 -15.63
C ALA A 69 9.53 33.90 -15.59
N GLU A 70 9.46 34.94 -16.42
CA GLU A 70 8.22 35.66 -16.69
C GLU A 70 7.26 34.69 -17.39
N ALA A 71 6.25 34.23 -16.64
CA ALA A 71 5.11 33.55 -17.21
C ALA A 71 4.35 34.55 -18.08
N ASN A 72 4.46 34.36 -19.39
CA ASN A 72 3.78 35.15 -20.41
C ASN A 72 2.27 35.13 -20.15
N ARG A 73 1.75 36.21 -19.57
CA ARG A 73 0.30 36.47 -19.47
C ARG A 73 -0.14 37.03 -20.81
N SER A 74 -0.39 36.16 -21.79
CA SER A 74 -1.19 36.54 -22.96
C SER A 74 -2.66 36.56 -22.55
N ASN A 75 -3.16 37.78 -22.34
CA ASN A 75 -4.59 38.10 -22.28
C ASN A 75 -5.27 37.70 -23.60
N GLY A 76 -5.86 36.51 -23.62
CA GLY A 76 -6.95 36.17 -24.53
C GLY A 76 -8.27 36.53 -23.86
N SER A 77 -8.63 37.82 -23.86
CA SER A 77 -9.95 38.29 -23.41
C SER A 77 -10.99 37.93 -24.47
N ALA A 78 -11.56 36.73 -24.36
CA ALA A 78 -12.88 36.47 -24.89
C ALA A 78 -13.89 36.81 -23.78
N ASN A 79 -14.64 37.89 -23.97
CA ASN A 79 -15.85 38.15 -23.20
C ASN A 79 -16.78 36.92 -23.31
N GLY A 80 -17.03 36.26 -22.20
CA GLY A 80 -18.00 35.18 -22.07
C GLY A 80 -18.24 34.93 -20.59
N ASP A 81 -19.42 35.34 -20.13
CA ASP A 81 -20.06 35.10 -18.84
C ASP A 81 -19.14 34.95 -17.61
N HIS A 82 -19.27 35.88 -16.67
CA HIS A 82 -18.96 35.60 -15.26
C HIS A 82 -19.96 34.55 -14.73
N ALA A 83 -19.93 33.32 -15.26
CA ALA A 83 -20.57 32.18 -14.65
C ALA A 83 -19.94 32.06 -13.25
N SER A 84 -20.73 32.37 -12.24
CA SER A 84 -20.35 32.20 -10.84
C SER A 84 -20.25 30.70 -10.56
N TYR A 85 -19.07 30.12 -10.79
CA TYR A 85 -18.78 28.73 -10.45
C TYR A 85 -18.80 28.53 -8.93
N ASP A 86 -19.23 27.35 -8.47
CA ASP A 86 -19.14 26.99 -7.05
C ASP A 86 -17.69 26.93 -6.58
N PHE A 87 -16.77 26.52 -7.46
CA PHE A 87 -15.34 26.34 -7.18
C PHE A 87 -14.44 26.86 -8.33
N ASP A 88 -13.23 27.29 -8.00
CA ASP A 88 -12.19 27.55 -9.00
C ASP A 88 -11.59 26.23 -9.51
N LEU A 89 -11.44 25.26 -8.62
CA LEU A 89 -10.96 23.90 -8.91
C LEU A 89 -11.85 22.86 -8.23
N PHE A 90 -12.31 21.88 -9.01
CA PHE A 90 -12.92 20.67 -8.49
C PHE A 90 -12.07 19.46 -8.87
N THR A 91 -11.60 18.71 -7.88
CA THR A 91 -10.77 17.53 -8.09
C THR A 91 -11.61 16.25 -7.92
N ILE A 92 -11.58 15.37 -8.92
CA ILE A 92 -12.18 14.02 -8.83
C ILE A 92 -11.09 13.04 -8.41
N GLY A 93 -11.15 12.57 -7.17
CA GLY A 93 -10.20 11.62 -6.57
C GLY A 93 -9.24 12.27 -5.56
N ALA A 94 -9.23 11.76 -4.33
CA ALA A 94 -8.36 12.21 -3.24
C ALA A 94 -7.14 11.29 -3.06
N GLY A 95 -6.53 10.85 -4.18
CA GLY A 95 -5.23 10.19 -4.18
C GLY A 95 -4.05 11.16 -4.07
N SER A 96 -2.82 10.65 -4.19
CA SER A 96 -1.59 11.46 -4.02
C SER A 96 -1.58 12.74 -4.87
N GLY A 97 -1.96 12.63 -6.15
CA GLY A 97 -2.03 13.79 -7.06
C GLY A 97 -3.15 14.75 -6.68
N GLY A 98 -4.37 14.24 -6.45
CA GLY A 98 -5.54 15.07 -6.15
C GLY A 98 -5.44 15.81 -4.82
N VAL A 99 -4.92 15.15 -3.78
CA VAL A 99 -4.67 15.78 -2.48
C VAL A 99 -3.62 16.89 -2.61
N ARG A 100 -2.50 16.62 -3.30
CA ARG A 100 -1.44 17.62 -3.46
C ARG A 100 -1.94 18.82 -4.25
N ALA A 101 -2.57 18.60 -5.39
CA ALA A 101 -3.08 19.66 -6.25
C ALA A 101 -4.10 20.53 -5.51
N SER A 102 -5.09 19.91 -4.86
CA SER A 102 -6.16 20.63 -4.18
C SER A 102 -5.65 21.50 -3.03
N ARG A 103 -4.77 20.94 -2.19
CA ARG A 103 -4.19 21.69 -1.07
C ARG A 103 -3.31 22.84 -1.54
N PHE A 104 -2.49 22.60 -2.55
CA PHE A 104 -1.57 23.61 -3.08
C PHE A 104 -2.33 24.76 -3.74
N ALA A 105 -3.37 24.45 -4.53
CA ALA A 105 -4.24 25.46 -5.12
C ALA A 105 -4.92 26.35 -4.06
N ALA A 106 -5.48 25.74 -3.01
CA ALA A 106 -6.15 26.47 -1.94
C ALA A 106 -5.17 27.33 -1.12
N GLN A 107 -4.07 26.75 -0.62
CA GLN A 107 -3.19 27.43 0.33
C GLN A 107 -2.23 28.43 -0.32
N ASN A 108 -1.72 28.13 -1.52
CA ASN A 108 -0.69 28.95 -2.18
C ASN A 108 -1.28 29.99 -3.13
N TYR A 109 -2.50 29.76 -3.65
CA TYR A 109 -3.13 30.65 -4.62
C TYR A 109 -4.50 31.19 -4.17
N GLY A 110 -4.98 30.80 -2.98
CA GLY A 110 -6.26 31.27 -2.45
C GLY A 110 -7.48 30.78 -3.24
N ALA A 111 -7.33 29.74 -4.08
CA ALA A 111 -8.42 29.21 -4.88
C ALA A 111 -9.50 28.58 -3.99
N LYS A 112 -10.77 28.72 -4.36
CA LYS A 112 -11.87 27.98 -3.75
C LYS A 112 -11.91 26.58 -4.34
N VAL A 113 -11.55 25.56 -3.54
CA VAL A 113 -11.34 24.20 -4.04
C VAL A 113 -12.29 23.20 -3.37
N ALA A 114 -12.81 22.27 -4.17
CA ALA A 114 -13.42 21.03 -3.69
C ALA A 114 -12.67 19.80 -4.20
N VAL A 115 -12.74 18.71 -3.43
CA VAL A 115 -12.32 17.38 -3.87
C VAL A 115 -13.40 16.37 -3.50
N CYS A 116 -13.72 15.47 -4.41
CA CYS A 116 -14.57 14.33 -4.10
C CYS A 116 -13.78 13.01 -4.06
N GLU A 117 -14.19 12.11 -3.17
CA GLU A 117 -13.61 10.77 -3.03
C GLU A 117 -14.66 9.80 -2.49
N MET A 118 -14.58 8.53 -2.93
CA MET A 118 -15.50 7.49 -2.49
C MET A 118 -15.25 7.12 -1.02
N PRO A 119 -16.28 6.60 -0.31
CA PRO A 119 -16.14 6.15 1.07
C PRO A 119 -14.98 5.15 1.25
N PHE A 120 -14.31 5.20 2.39
CA PHE A 120 -13.17 4.34 2.68
C PHE A 120 -13.55 2.85 2.80
N ASP A 121 -12.71 1.99 2.24
CA ASP A 121 -12.65 0.55 2.47
C ASP A 121 -11.19 0.09 2.29
N LEU A 122 -10.82 -1.06 2.85
CA LEU A 122 -9.49 -1.65 2.70
C LEU A 122 -9.26 -2.16 1.27
N VAL A 123 -10.33 -2.65 0.62
CA VAL A 123 -10.30 -3.12 -0.78
C VAL A 123 -11.11 -2.15 -1.63
N ALA A 124 -10.51 -1.61 -2.71
CA ALA A 124 -11.21 -0.66 -3.56
C ALA A 124 -12.28 -1.36 -4.41
N SER A 125 -13.40 -0.66 -4.61
CA SER A 125 -14.49 -1.09 -5.49
C SER A 125 -15.06 0.08 -6.27
N ASP A 126 -16.09 -0.17 -7.06
CA ASP A 126 -16.76 0.89 -7.83
C ASP A 126 -17.53 1.88 -6.94
N SER A 127 -17.67 1.59 -5.65
CA SER A 127 -18.31 2.47 -4.68
C SER A 127 -17.45 2.73 -3.45
N LYS A 128 -16.20 2.25 -3.42
CA LYS A 128 -15.30 2.34 -2.27
C LYS A 128 -13.90 2.72 -2.69
N GLY A 129 -13.30 3.65 -1.96
CA GLY A 129 -11.99 4.19 -2.19
C GLY A 129 -11.37 4.67 -0.88
N GLY A 130 -11.35 5.97 -0.66
CA GLY A 130 -10.89 6.61 0.57
C GLY A 130 -9.75 7.59 0.35
N ALA A 131 -9.68 8.59 1.22
CA ALA A 131 -8.72 9.68 1.14
C ALA A 131 -7.28 9.17 1.37
N GLY A 132 -6.38 9.62 0.50
CA GLY A 132 -5.01 9.11 0.39
C GLY A 132 -4.82 8.19 -0.83
N GLY A 133 -5.90 7.63 -1.38
CA GLY A 133 -5.90 6.83 -2.60
C GLY A 133 -5.01 5.59 -2.55
N THR A 134 -4.56 5.13 -3.71
CA THR A 134 -3.84 3.84 -3.84
C THR A 134 -2.57 3.78 -3.02
N CYS A 135 -1.68 4.78 -3.11
CA CYS A 135 -0.36 4.69 -2.46
C CYS A 135 -0.46 4.58 -0.93
N VAL A 136 -1.40 5.30 -0.32
CA VAL A 136 -1.58 5.32 1.14
C VAL A 136 -2.36 4.10 1.61
N LEU A 137 -3.42 3.72 0.92
CA LEU A 137 -4.38 2.74 1.45
C LEU A 137 -4.19 1.32 0.88
N ARG A 138 -3.66 1.17 -0.33
CA ARG A 138 -3.62 -0.10 -1.09
C ARG A 138 -2.31 -0.29 -1.87
N GLY A 139 -1.23 0.34 -1.42
CA GLY A 139 0.00 0.41 -2.19
C GLY A 139 1.19 0.64 -1.28
N CYS A 140 1.95 1.69 -1.57
CA CYS A 140 3.22 2.04 -0.94
C CYS A 140 3.30 1.76 0.57
N VAL A 141 2.36 2.31 1.34
CA VAL A 141 2.37 2.29 2.80
C VAL A 141 2.09 0.89 3.37
N PRO A 142 0.92 0.27 3.14
CA PRO A 142 0.64 -1.06 3.71
C PRO A 142 1.62 -2.12 3.20
N LYS A 143 2.02 -2.04 1.93
CA LYS A 143 3.06 -2.91 1.36
C LYS A 143 4.37 -2.75 2.11
N LYS A 144 4.81 -1.51 2.41
CA LYS A 144 6.09 -1.31 3.11
C LYS A 144 6.03 -1.72 4.59
N LEU A 145 4.88 -1.56 5.25
CA LEU A 145 4.66 -2.12 6.59
C LEU A 145 4.83 -3.64 6.60
N MET A 146 4.30 -4.35 5.60
CA MET A 146 4.44 -5.80 5.46
C MET A 146 5.87 -6.22 5.10
N VAL A 147 6.55 -5.48 4.21
CA VAL A 147 7.97 -5.72 3.91
C VAL A 147 8.82 -5.59 5.17
N TYR A 148 8.69 -4.47 5.92
CA TYR A 148 9.45 -4.28 7.16
C TYR A 148 9.16 -5.36 8.19
N GLY A 149 7.89 -5.77 8.33
CA GLY A 149 7.54 -6.84 9.25
C GLY A 149 8.16 -8.20 8.86
N GLY A 150 8.28 -8.50 7.57
CA GLY A 150 8.90 -9.73 7.08
C GLY A 150 10.43 -9.75 7.24
N GLU A 151 11.09 -8.59 7.17
CA GLU A 151 12.55 -8.47 7.35
C GLU A 151 13.02 -8.95 8.74
N PHE A 152 12.16 -8.94 9.76
CA PHE A 152 12.50 -9.43 11.11
C PHE A 152 12.86 -10.91 11.14
N ALA A 153 12.25 -11.75 10.30
CA ALA A 153 12.54 -13.19 10.27
C ALA A 153 14.02 -13.45 9.99
N GLN A 154 14.57 -12.75 9.00
CA GLN A 154 15.99 -12.82 8.66
C GLN A 154 16.86 -12.17 9.75
N ALA A 155 16.45 -11.02 10.29
CA ALA A 155 17.21 -10.33 11.34
C ALA A 155 17.39 -11.19 12.61
N PHE A 156 16.37 -11.96 13.01
CA PHE A 156 16.48 -12.90 14.14
C PHE A 156 17.40 -14.08 13.84
N LYS A 157 17.40 -14.57 12.60
CA LYS A 157 18.34 -15.61 12.16
C LYS A 157 19.79 -15.11 12.21
N ASP A 158 20.02 -13.90 11.69
CA ASP A 158 21.34 -13.29 11.62
C ASP A 158 21.86 -12.88 12.99
N SER A 159 20.99 -12.52 13.94
CA SER A 159 21.40 -12.05 15.27
C SER A 159 22.27 -13.05 16.03
N LYS A 160 22.11 -14.36 15.76
CA LYS A 160 22.98 -15.41 16.32
C LYS A 160 24.45 -15.22 15.95
N GLY A 161 24.73 -14.79 14.72
CA GLY A 161 26.11 -14.48 14.27
C GLY A 161 26.74 -13.30 15.00
N PHE A 162 25.93 -12.46 15.63
CA PHE A 162 26.35 -11.34 16.47
C PHE A 162 26.31 -11.64 17.97
N GLY A 163 26.13 -12.91 18.36
CA GLY A 163 26.17 -13.35 19.76
C GLY A 163 24.85 -13.19 20.52
N TRP A 164 23.73 -12.98 19.84
CA TRP A 164 22.40 -12.96 20.47
C TRP A 164 21.79 -14.36 20.49
N ASP A 165 21.42 -14.82 21.69
CA ASP A 165 20.60 -16.01 21.87
C ASP A 165 19.14 -15.60 22.10
N VAL A 166 18.33 -15.70 21.06
CA VAL A 166 16.88 -15.41 21.11
C VAL A 166 16.09 -16.71 20.91
N PRO A 167 14.97 -16.92 21.63
CA PRO A 167 14.05 -18.02 21.33
C PRO A 167 13.52 -17.91 19.90
N GLU A 168 13.12 -19.04 19.31
CA GLU A 168 12.57 -19.08 17.96
C GLU A 168 11.37 -18.11 17.83
N PRO A 169 11.47 -17.06 17.00
CA PRO A 169 10.41 -16.09 16.85
C PRO A 169 9.21 -16.69 16.11
N SER A 170 8.01 -16.22 16.43
CA SER A 170 6.79 -16.57 15.70
C SER A 170 6.01 -15.32 15.30
N VAL A 171 5.29 -15.41 14.18
CA VAL A 171 4.45 -14.32 13.67
C VAL A 171 2.98 -14.69 13.84
N THR A 172 2.20 -13.77 14.37
CA THR A 172 0.73 -13.82 14.35
C THR A 172 0.22 -12.95 13.20
N TRP A 173 -0.21 -13.58 12.09
CA TRP A 173 -0.66 -12.90 10.88
C TRP A 173 -1.83 -11.94 11.16
N GLU A 174 -2.78 -12.39 11.97
CA GLU A 174 -3.98 -11.63 12.34
C GLU A 174 -3.59 -10.32 13.04
N ARG A 175 -2.59 -10.37 13.93
CA ARG A 175 -2.09 -9.18 14.64
C ARG A 175 -1.41 -8.20 13.68
N LEU A 176 -0.63 -8.70 12.72
CA LEU A 176 -0.03 -7.86 11.68
C LEU A 176 -1.12 -7.15 10.87
N MET A 177 -2.12 -7.89 10.39
CA MET A 177 -3.23 -7.35 9.62
C MET A 177 -4.04 -6.32 10.42
N GLN A 178 -4.35 -6.59 11.69
CA GLN A 178 -5.05 -5.65 12.57
C GLN A 178 -4.26 -4.36 12.76
N ASN A 179 -2.95 -4.44 13.04
CA ASN A 179 -2.11 -3.26 13.22
C ASN A 179 -2.02 -2.43 11.93
N LYS A 180 -1.80 -3.08 10.79
CA LYS A 180 -1.79 -2.43 9.47
C LYS A 180 -3.12 -1.75 9.19
N ASN A 181 -4.25 -2.46 9.36
CA ASN A 181 -5.58 -1.93 9.05
C ASN A 181 -5.96 -0.74 9.95
N LYS A 182 -5.60 -0.79 11.24
CA LYS A 182 -5.74 0.34 12.16
C LYS A 182 -4.95 1.57 11.69
N GLU A 183 -3.74 1.36 11.18
CA GLU A 183 -2.93 2.45 10.65
C GLU A 183 -3.53 3.05 9.36
N LEU A 184 -4.11 2.21 8.48
CA LEU A 184 -4.77 2.69 7.26
C LEU A 184 -6.01 3.55 7.58
N ASP A 185 -6.83 3.13 8.55
CA ASP A 185 -7.98 3.91 9.01
C ASP A 185 -7.54 5.28 9.57
N ARG A 186 -6.51 5.28 10.42
CA ARG A 186 -5.91 6.51 10.94
C ARG A 186 -5.41 7.42 9.81
N LEU A 187 -4.72 6.86 8.82
CA LEU A 187 -4.17 7.61 7.69
C LEU A 187 -5.28 8.20 6.80
N ASN A 188 -6.34 7.44 6.51
CA ASN A 188 -7.51 7.98 5.81
C ASN A 188 -8.06 9.23 6.52
N GLY A 189 -8.20 9.17 7.84
CA GLY A 189 -8.57 10.32 8.67
C GLY A 189 -7.59 11.49 8.60
N VAL A 190 -6.28 11.22 8.58
CA VAL A 190 -5.25 12.26 8.41
C VAL A 190 -5.38 12.96 7.07
N TYR A 191 -5.63 12.23 5.97
CA TYR A 191 -5.78 12.83 4.65
C TYR A 191 -7.00 13.73 4.54
N MET A 192 -8.14 13.34 5.14
CA MET A 192 -9.32 14.21 5.25
C MET A 192 -9.00 15.49 6.04
N LYS A 193 -8.29 15.38 7.18
CA LYS A 193 -7.87 16.54 7.98
C LYS A 193 -6.91 17.46 7.21
N LEU A 194 -5.98 16.91 6.43
CA LEU A 194 -5.04 17.70 5.62
C LEU A 194 -5.75 18.56 4.56
N LEU A 195 -6.82 18.03 3.96
CA LEU A 195 -7.65 18.76 3.00
C LEU A 195 -8.46 19.87 3.70
N ASN A 196 -9.15 19.52 4.79
CA ASN A 196 -9.95 20.48 5.55
C ASN A 196 -9.10 21.63 6.11
N ASN A 197 -7.93 21.32 6.69
CA ASN A 197 -7.00 22.33 7.21
C ASN A 197 -6.41 23.24 6.12
N ALA A 198 -6.47 22.81 4.85
CA ALA A 198 -6.08 23.61 3.70
C ALA A 198 -7.23 24.48 3.15
N GLY A 199 -8.41 24.44 3.76
CA GLY A 199 -9.61 25.11 3.25
C GLY A 199 -10.25 24.42 2.05
N VAL A 200 -9.83 23.19 1.73
CA VAL A 200 -10.44 22.39 0.64
C VAL A 200 -11.71 21.73 1.17
N LYS A 201 -12.82 21.89 0.44
CA LYS A 201 -14.06 21.19 0.74
C LYS A 201 -13.95 19.72 0.32
N TYR A 202 -13.93 18.81 1.29
CA TYR A 202 -14.06 17.38 1.04
C TYR A 202 -15.53 16.99 0.83
N ILE A 203 -15.83 16.27 -0.24
CA ILE A 203 -17.17 15.77 -0.57
C ILE A 203 -17.06 14.25 -0.72
N GLU A 204 -17.63 13.50 0.22
CA GLU A 204 -17.68 12.06 0.08
C GLU A 204 -18.69 11.68 -1.01
N GLY A 205 -18.30 10.78 -1.92
CA GLY A 205 -19.15 10.27 -3.00
C GLY A 205 -18.40 10.08 -4.32
N ARG A 206 -19.07 9.46 -5.29
CA ARG A 206 -18.49 9.22 -6.61
C ARG A 206 -18.72 10.42 -7.53
N GLY A 207 -17.64 11.01 -8.03
CA GLY A 207 -17.71 12.10 -9.01
C GLY A 207 -17.95 11.57 -10.43
N THR A 208 -18.95 12.13 -11.09
CA THR A 208 -19.26 11.93 -12.51
C THR A 208 -19.22 13.27 -13.22
N LEU A 209 -18.52 13.37 -14.35
CA LEU A 209 -18.60 14.55 -15.22
C LEU A 209 -19.95 14.58 -15.91
N VAL A 210 -20.69 15.67 -15.73
CA VAL A 210 -21.96 15.94 -16.45
C VAL A 210 -21.66 16.69 -17.74
N ASP A 211 -20.75 17.67 -17.67
CA ASP A 211 -20.27 18.46 -18.79
C ASP A 211 -18.82 18.95 -18.51
N THR A 212 -18.33 19.92 -19.28
CA THR A 212 -16.96 20.45 -19.16
C THR A 212 -16.69 21.23 -17.87
N HIS A 213 -17.73 21.69 -17.17
CA HIS A 213 -17.65 22.52 -15.96
C HIS A 213 -18.50 22.01 -14.80
N THR A 214 -19.21 20.90 -14.94
CA THR A 214 -20.12 20.37 -13.91
C THR A 214 -19.73 18.95 -13.49
N VAL A 215 -19.59 18.73 -12.19
CA VAL A 215 -19.41 17.42 -11.57
C VAL A 215 -20.63 17.09 -10.71
N GLU A 216 -21.22 15.91 -10.93
CA GLU A 216 -22.21 15.33 -10.03
C GLU A 216 -21.54 14.43 -9.00
N VAL A 217 -21.90 14.58 -7.73
CA VAL A 217 -21.53 13.69 -6.64
C VAL A 217 -22.80 13.34 -5.87
N ASP A 218 -23.15 12.06 -5.85
CA ASP A 218 -24.33 11.51 -5.17
C ASP A 218 -25.64 12.30 -5.44
N GLY A 219 -25.88 12.60 -6.72
CA GLY A 219 -27.09 13.31 -7.18
C GLY A 219 -27.06 14.84 -6.97
N LYS A 220 -25.97 15.39 -6.41
CA LYS A 220 -25.76 16.84 -6.30
C LYS A 220 -24.71 17.32 -7.29
N GLN A 221 -25.07 18.35 -8.05
CA GLN A 221 -24.17 18.97 -9.02
C GLN A 221 -23.38 20.13 -8.40
N TYR A 222 -22.13 20.24 -8.84
CA TYR A 222 -21.20 21.29 -8.46
C TYR A 222 -20.52 21.82 -9.72
N THR A 223 -20.50 23.14 -9.86
CA THR A 223 -19.88 23.81 -10.99
C THR A 223 -18.46 24.26 -10.66
N ALA A 224 -17.52 24.16 -11.60
CA ALA A 224 -16.15 24.57 -11.40
C ALA A 224 -15.50 25.14 -12.67
N LYS A 225 -14.69 26.18 -12.48
CA LYS A 225 -13.91 26.77 -13.59
C LYS A 225 -12.94 25.75 -14.19
N THR A 226 -12.28 24.95 -13.35
CA THR A 226 -11.36 23.89 -13.76
C THR A 226 -11.70 22.60 -13.05
N ILE A 227 -11.69 21.48 -13.78
CA ILE A 227 -11.87 20.14 -13.20
C ILE A 227 -10.58 19.35 -13.38
N LEU A 228 -10.06 18.80 -12.29
CA LEU A 228 -8.90 17.91 -12.29
C LEU A 228 -9.36 16.46 -12.10
N ILE A 229 -9.06 15.60 -13.08
CA ILE A 229 -9.29 14.16 -12.99
C ILE A 229 -8.04 13.51 -12.39
N ALA A 230 -8.13 13.05 -11.15
CA ALA A 230 -7.03 12.43 -10.39
C ALA A 230 -7.42 11.06 -9.82
N THR A 231 -8.19 10.28 -10.57
CA THR A 231 -8.82 9.01 -10.16
C THR A 231 -7.86 7.82 -10.08
N GLY A 232 -6.63 7.94 -10.58
CA GLY A 232 -5.63 6.89 -10.51
C GLY A 232 -5.87 5.74 -11.50
N GLY A 233 -5.60 4.51 -11.07
CA GLY A 233 -5.78 3.31 -11.89
C GLY A 233 -6.11 2.09 -11.03
N ARG A 234 -6.60 1.02 -11.67
CA ARG A 234 -6.99 -0.23 -11.01
C ARG A 234 -6.30 -1.42 -11.67
N ALA A 235 -5.96 -2.41 -10.86
CA ALA A 235 -5.44 -3.68 -11.37
C ALA A 235 -6.51 -4.42 -12.17
N VAL A 236 -6.08 -5.09 -13.23
CA VAL A 236 -6.92 -5.93 -14.08
C VAL A 236 -6.49 -7.38 -13.96
N LYS A 237 -7.46 -8.28 -13.94
CA LYS A 237 -7.23 -9.72 -14.01
C LYS A 237 -6.82 -10.12 -15.43
N LEU A 238 -6.11 -11.24 -15.55
CA LEU A 238 -5.79 -11.81 -16.85
C LEU A 238 -7.06 -12.36 -17.52
N PRO A 239 -7.20 -12.20 -18.85
CA PRO A 239 -8.33 -12.77 -19.59
C PRO A 239 -8.05 -14.25 -19.89
N ILE A 240 -8.08 -15.09 -18.86
CA ILE A 240 -7.91 -16.55 -18.94
C ILE A 240 -9.04 -17.24 -18.19
N ASP A 241 -9.34 -18.47 -18.56
CA ASP A 241 -10.37 -19.27 -17.87
C ASP A 241 -10.01 -19.43 -16.38
N GLY A 242 -11.00 -19.25 -15.50
CA GLY A 242 -10.81 -19.30 -14.05
C GLY A 242 -10.20 -18.05 -13.42
N ALA A 243 -9.99 -16.96 -14.17
CA ALA A 243 -9.49 -15.69 -13.63
C ALA A 243 -10.38 -15.09 -12.53
N GLU A 244 -11.65 -15.44 -12.45
CA GLU A 244 -12.55 -15.08 -11.35
C GLU A 244 -12.03 -15.59 -9.99
N HIS A 245 -11.29 -16.71 -9.95
CA HIS A 245 -10.68 -17.25 -8.74
C HIS A 245 -9.43 -16.50 -8.29
N ALA A 246 -8.84 -15.69 -9.17
CA ALA A 246 -7.77 -14.76 -8.81
C ALA A 246 -8.27 -13.60 -7.95
N ILE A 247 -7.35 -12.94 -7.28
CA ILE A 247 -7.47 -11.70 -6.52
C ILE A 247 -6.32 -10.80 -6.95
N ILE A 248 -6.46 -9.49 -6.73
CA ILE A 248 -5.48 -8.49 -7.11
C ILE A 248 -4.70 -7.96 -5.90
N SER A 249 -3.81 -6.99 -6.13
CA SER A 249 -2.98 -6.38 -5.08
C SER A 249 -3.81 -5.86 -3.89
N ASP A 250 -5.02 -5.39 -4.14
CA ASP A 250 -5.90 -4.82 -3.13
C ASP A 250 -6.33 -5.89 -2.12
N GLU A 251 -6.80 -7.05 -2.58
CA GLU A 251 -7.21 -8.14 -1.68
C GLU A 251 -6.02 -8.85 -1.04
N VAL A 252 -4.89 -8.96 -1.75
CA VAL A 252 -3.65 -9.51 -1.19
C VAL A 252 -3.22 -8.74 0.07
N LEU A 253 -3.35 -7.41 0.06
CA LEU A 253 -3.04 -6.61 1.25
C LEU A 253 -3.99 -6.85 2.44
N ASN A 254 -5.04 -7.65 2.30
CA ASN A 254 -6.07 -7.85 3.32
C ASN A 254 -6.52 -9.31 3.41
N LEU A 255 -5.61 -10.27 3.23
CA LEU A 255 -5.92 -11.69 3.45
C LEU A 255 -6.19 -11.98 4.94
N PRO A 256 -7.28 -12.70 5.28
CA PRO A 256 -7.62 -13.00 6.68
C PRO A 256 -6.62 -13.96 7.33
N SER A 257 -5.98 -14.82 6.55
CA SER A 257 -4.99 -15.80 6.99
C SER A 257 -3.79 -15.81 6.05
N LEU A 258 -2.62 -16.19 6.59
CA LEU A 258 -1.44 -16.42 5.77
C LEU A 258 -1.63 -17.70 4.94
N PRO A 259 -1.57 -17.64 3.60
CA PRO A 259 -1.70 -18.83 2.78
C PRO A 259 -0.48 -19.74 2.92
N LYS A 260 -0.67 -21.06 2.90
CA LYS A 260 0.44 -22.01 2.91
C LYS A 260 1.24 -21.99 1.61
N LYS A 261 0.53 -21.87 0.48
CA LYS A 261 1.11 -21.76 -0.87
C LYS A 261 0.54 -20.55 -1.59
N LEU A 262 1.34 -19.85 -2.39
CA LEU A 262 0.92 -18.67 -3.13
C LEU A 262 1.53 -18.70 -4.54
N ALA A 263 0.69 -18.65 -5.58
CA ALA A 263 1.14 -18.38 -6.93
C ALA A 263 0.98 -16.87 -7.23
N VAL A 264 2.05 -16.24 -7.69
CA VAL A 264 2.16 -14.83 -8.05
C VAL A 264 2.35 -14.75 -9.56
N ILE A 265 1.32 -14.27 -10.27
CA ILE A 265 1.42 -14.07 -11.72
C ILE A 265 1.96 -12.68 -12.04
N GLY A 266 3.14 -12.64 -12.65
CA GLY A 266 3.77 -11.43 -13.17
C GLY A 266 5.10 -11.09 -12.50
N GLY A 267 6.13 -10.87 -13.31
CA GLY A 267 7.49 -10.50 -12.87
C GLY A 267 7.70 -8.99 -12.75
N GLY A 268 6.64 -8.20 -12.53
CA GLY A 268 6.75 -6.77 -12.25
C GLY A 268 7.09 -6.50 -10.78
N TYR A 269 7.44 -5.26 -10.44
CA TYR A 269 7.84 -4.91 -9.07
C TYR A 269 6.78 -5.29 -8.02
N ILE A 270 5.48 -5.09 -8.31
CA ILE A 270 4.39 -5.47 -7.39
C ILE A 270 4.40 -6.98 -7.11
N GLY A 271 4.51 -7.79 -8.17
CA GLY A 271 4.49 -9.25 -8.04
C GLY A 271 5.65 -9.75 -7.18
N LEU A 272 6.86 -9.23 -7.43
CA LEU A 272 8.05 -9.62 -6.68
C LEU A 272 8.05 -9.10 -5.24
N GLU A 273 7.56 -7.88 -4.99
CA GLU A 273 7.41 -7.37 -3.62
C GLU A 273 6.47 -8.26 -2.81
N PHE A 274 5.31 -8.63 -3.34
CA PHE A 274 4.41 -9.55 -2.65
C PHE A 274 4.99 -10.96 -2.52
N ALA A 275 5.67 -11.45 -3.56
CA ALA A 275 6.32 -12.75 -3.46
C ALA A 275 7.30 -12.80 -2.29
N GLY A 276 8.17 -11.78 -2.16
CA GLY A 276 9.09 -11.64 -1.03
C GLY A 276 8.38 -11.49 0.31
N ILE A 277 7.30 -10.69 0.39
CA ILE A 277 6.51 -10.54 1.62
C ILE A 277 6.01 -11.89 2.13
N TYR A 278 5.29 -12.64 1.30
CA TYR A 278 4.67 -13.90 1.73
C TYR A 278 5.71 -14.98 2.03
N ASN A 279 6.80 -15.02 1.26
CA ASN A 279 7.92 -15.91 1.52
C ASN A 279 8.57 -15.62 2.89
N ASN A 280 8.80 -14.35 3.22
CA ASN A 280 9.36 -13.95 4.51
C ASN A 280 8.44 -14.25 5.70
N TYR A 281 7.13 -14.37 5.46
CA TYR A 281 6.17 -14.82 6.47
C TYR A 281 5.96 -16.34 6.50
N GLY A 282 6.60 -17.10 5.62
CA GLY A 282 6.62 -18.57 5.63
C GLY A 282 5.70 -19.27 4.62
N SER A 283 5.11 -18.54 3.67
CA SER A 283 4.40 -19.17 2.55
C SER A 283 5.38 -19.79 1.55
N GLU A 284 5.03 -20.94 0.96
CA GLU A 284 5.68 -21.44 -0.25
C GLU A 284 5.20 -20.62 -1.45
N VAL A 285 6.09 -19.86 -2.08
CA VAL A 285 5.71 -18.90 -3.13
C VAL A 285 6.25 -19.32 -4.50
N HIS A 286 5.39 -19.29 -5.50
CA HIS A 286 5.70 -19.53 -6.91
C HIS A 286 5.49 -18.25 -7.71
N VAL A 287 6.52 -17.75 -8.39
CA VAL A 287 6.42 -16.56 -9.24
C VAL A 287 6.44 -16.96 -10.70
N VAL A 288 5.38 -16.66 -11.45
CA VAL A 288 5.22 -17.08 -12.85
C VAL A 288 5.26 -15.86 -13.77
N TYR A 289 6.17 -15.85 -14.75
CA TYR A 289 6.23 -14.79 -15.76
C TYR A 289 6.79 -15.23 -17.10
N ARG A 290 6.42 -14.50 -18.16
CA ARG A 290 6.69 -14.88 -19.56
C ARG A 290 8.11 -14.57 -20.05
N GLN A 291 8.82 -13.69 -19.37
CA GLN A 291 10.15 -13.23 -19.78
C GLN A 291 11.24 -14.15 -19.20
N PRO A 292 12.48 -14.13 -19.75
CA PRO A 292 13.62 -14.84 -19.15
C PRO A 292 14.00 -14.30 -17.78
N LEU A 293 13.98 -12.97 -17.63
CA LEU A 293 14.27 -12.28 -16.36
C LEU A 293 13.08 -11.41 -15.91
N PRO A 294 12.87 -11.23 -14.59
CA PRO A 294 11.83 -10.36 -14.06
C PRO A 294 12.20 -8.88 -14.26
N LEU A 295 11.35 -7.94 -13.82
CA LEU A 295 11.57 -6.48 -13.86
C LEU A 295 11.97 -5.94 -15.25
N ARG A 296 11.26 -6.35 -16.30
CA ARG A 296 11.51 -5.85 -17.66
C ARG A 296 11.51 -4.31 -17.70
N GLY A 297 12.57 -3.74 -18.26
CA GLY A 297 12.79 -2.29 -18.35
C GLY A 297 13.74 -1.73 -17.29
N PHE A 298 14.20 -2.56 -16.35
CA PHE A 298 15.31 -2.24 -15.45
C PHE A 298 16.65 -2.68 -16.07
N ASP A 299 17.74 -2.26 -15.44
CA ASP A 299 19.11 -2.66 -15.77
C ASP A 299 19.30 -4.19 -15.80
N GLU A 300 20.03 -4.70 -16.79
CA GLU A 300 20.11 -6.15 -17.04
C GLU A 300 20.89 -6.90 -15.95
N GLU A 301 22.01 -6.34 -15.49
CA GLU A 301 22.83 -6.95 -14.43
C GLU A 301 22.05 -7.00 -13.11
N CYS A 302 21.36 -5.89 -12.77
CA CYS A 302 20.51 -5.83 -11.59
C CYS A 302 19.38 -6.87 -11.63
N ARG A 303 18.77 -7.09 -12.81
CA ARG A 303 17.70 -8.08 -12.99
C ARG A 303 18.22 -9.50 -12.83
N GLY A 304 19.39 -9.80 -13.38
CA GLY A 304 20.06 -11.10 -13.22
C GLY A 304 20.35 -11.38 -11.76
N PHE A 305 21.03 -10.45 -11.07
CA PHE A 305 21.34 -10.58 -9.65
C PHE A 305 20.09 -10.77 -8.79
N ILE A 306 19.04 -9.98 -9.01
CA ILE A 306 17.79 -10.09 -8.26
C ILE A 306 17.10 -11.45 -8.49
N ALA A 307 17.11 -11.98 -9.72
CA ALA A 307 16.51 -13.29 -10.00
C ALA A 307 17.20 -14.41 -9.22
N GLU A 308 18.54 -14.41 -9.21
CA GLU A 308 19.35 -15.36 -8.43
C GLU A 308 19.09 -15.23 -6.92
N GLN A 309 19.06 -14.00 -6.39
CA GLN A 309 18.82 -13.78 -4.96
C GLN A 309 17.41 -14.20 -4.52
N TYR A 310 16.42 -14.07 -5.39
CA TYR A 310 15.06 -14.53 -5.09
C TYR A 310 14.98 -16.06 -4.97
N GLU A 311 15.71 -16.81 -5.79
CA GLU A 311 15.80 -18.27 -5.65
C GLU A 311 16.55 -18.67 -4.37
N VAL A 312 17.68 -18.01 -4.08
CA VAL A 312 18.45 -18.23 -2.84
C VAL A 312 17.62 -17.99 -1.58
N THR A 313 16.69 -17.02 -1.62
CA THR A 313 15.79 -16.70 -0.51
C THR A 313 14.54 -17.59 -0.43
N GLY A 314 14.38 -18.55 -1.35
CA GLY A 314 13.35 -19.59 -1.28
C GLY A 314 12.15 -19.39 -2.22
N LEU A 315 12.16 -18.38 -3.10
CA LEU A 315 11.11 -18.25 -4.11
C LEU A 315 11.29 -19.28 -5.23
N ASN A 316 10.18 -19.89 -5.65
CA ASN A 316 10.15 -20.77 -6.81
C ASN A 316 9.88 -19.92 -8.07
N ILE A 317 10.91 -19.70 -8.88
CA ILE A 317 10.82 -18.84 -10.06
C ILE A 317 10.51 -19.67 -11.32
N HIS A 318 9.36 -19.38 -11.93
CA HIS A 318 8.88 -19.98 -13.18
C HIS A 318 8.97 -18.93 -14.30
N SER A 319 10.19 -18.67 -14.75
CA SER A 319 10.43 -17.79 -15.89
C SER A 319 9.95 -18.44 -17.20
N GLN A 320 9.80 -17.62 -18.24
CA GLN A 320 9.36 -18.08 -19.57
C GLN A 320 8.09 -18.94 -19.59
N SER A 321 7.21 -18.72 -18.62
CA SER A 321 6.00 -19.49 -18.38
C SER A 321 4.77 -18.60 -18.57
N THR A 322 3.81 -19.08 -19.37
CA THR A 322 2.61 -18.34 -19.72
C THR A 322 1.38 -18.97 -19.05
N PRO A 323 0.73 -18.28 -18.10
CA PRO A 323 -0.56 -18.71 -17.56
C PRO A 323 -1.60 -18.94 -18.64
N THR A 324 -2.30 -20.07 -18.59
CA THR A 324 -3.33 -20.45 -19.58
C THR A 324 -4.72 -20.56 -18.96
N ARG A 325 -4.85 -21.16 -17.77
CA ARG A 325 -6.11 -21.26 -17.02
C ARG A 325 -5.85 -21.43 -15.52
N ILE A 326 -6.86 -21.15 -14.72
CA ILE A 326 -6.90 -21.45 -13.29
C ILE A 326 -8.03 -22.46 -13.07
N GLU A 327 -7.73 -23.56 -12.40
CA GLU A 327 -8.69 -24.61 -12.11
C GLU A 327 -8.93 -24.71 -10.61
N LYS A 328 -10.20 -24.74 -10.21
CA LYS A 328 -10.57 -24.99 -8.82
C LYS A 328 -10.78 -26.49 -8.60
N GLN A 329 -9.99 -27.04 -7.70
CA GLN A 329 -10.02 -28.45 -7.34
C GLN A 329 -11.19 -28.77 -6.40
N SER A 330 -11.49 -30.06 -6.28
CA SER A 330 -12.56 -30.57 -5.42
C SER A 330 -12.35 -30.27 -3.93
N ASP A 331 -11.10 -30.16 -3.47
CA ASP A 331 -10.72 -29.79 -2.11
C ASP A 331 -10.69 -28.27 -1.86
N GLY A 332 -11.02 -27.47 -2.88
CA GLY A 332 -11.04 -26.01 -2.82
C GLY A 332 -9.69 -25.34 -3.07
N SER A 333 -8.61 -26.11 -3.31
CA SER A 333 -7.34 -25.56 -3.80
C SER A 333 -7.46 -25.09 -5.25
N LEU A 334 -6.51 -24.27 -5.68
CA LEU A 334 -6.49 -23.70 -7.03
C LEU A 334 -5.18 -24.10 -7.72
N THR A 335 -5.29 -24.63 -8.94
CA THR A 335 -4.15 -25.01 -9.79
C THR A 335 -4.03 -24.02 -10.94
N LEU A 336 -2.87 -23.37 -11.05
CA LEU A 336 -2.49 -22.51 -12.15
C LEU A 336 -1.82 -23.36 -13.24
N HIS A 337 -2.46 -23.46 -14.39
CA HIS A 337 -1.88 -24.12 -15.56
C HIS A 337 -1.04 -23.11 -16.35
N VAL A 338 0.16 -23.53 -16.74
CA VAL A 338 1.12 -22.72 -17.50
C VAL A 338 1.60 -23.47 -18.73
N LYS A 339 1.86 -22.71 -19.79
CA LYS A 339 2.56 -23.18 -20.99
C LYS A 339 3.98 -22.64 -20.99
N LYS A 340 4.96 -23.53 -20.98
CA LYS A 340 6.39 -23.20 -21.11
C LYS A 340 6.75 -22.85 -22.56
N LYS A 341 7.88 -22.18 -22.74
CA LYS A 341 8.40 -21.80 -24.07
C LYS A 341 8.66 -23.01 -24.99
N ASP A 342 9.04 -24.15 -24.43
CA ASP A 342 9.26 -25.40 -25.14
C ASP A 342 7.95 -26.15 -25.51
N GLY A 343 6.80 -25.60 -25.11
CA GLY A 343 5.48 -26.17 -25.37
C GLY A 343 4.97 -27.13 -24.31
N GLN A 344 5.74 -27.44 -23.26
CA GLN A 344 5.28 -28.27 -22.14
C GLN A 344 4.23 -27.53 -21.31
N GLU A 345 3.22 -28.26 -20.83
CA GLU A 345 2.23 -27.77 -19.88
C GLU A 345 2.57 -28.25 -18.47
N GLU A 346 2.53 -27.33 -17.50
CA GLU A 346 2.74 -27.64 -16.09
C GLU A 346 1.63 -27.01 -15.24
N GLY A 347 1.25 -27.70 -14.16
CA GLY A 347 0.34 -27.19 -13.14
C GLY A 347 1.11 -26.75 -11.89
N HIS A 348 0.80 -25.57 -11.36
CA HIS A 348 1.31 -25.10 -10.09
C HIS A 348 0.16 -24.77 -9.14
N ASP A 349 0.13 -25.37 -7.95
CA ASP A 349 -0.89 -25.05 -6.96
C ASP A 349 -0.64 -23.67 -6.33
N GLY A 350 -1.69 -22.86 -6.18
CA GLY A 350 -1.60 -21.53 -5.59
C GLY A 350 -2.83 -21.20 -4.76
N LEU A 351 -2.59 -20.75 -3.52
CA LEU A 351 -3.57 -20.59 -2.44
C LEU A 351 -4.29 -21.87 -2.02
N ARG A 352 -3.82 -22.36 -0.89
CA ARG A 352 -4.54 -23.25 0.00
C ARG A 352 -4.90 -22.44 1.24
N ASP A 353 -6.20 -22.22 1.45
CA ASP A 353 -6.68 -21.82 2.77
C ASP A 353 -6.40 -22.95 3.77
N ASN A 354 -6.07 -22.60 5.01
CA ASN A 354 -6.00 -23.58 6.09
C ASN A 354 -7.39 -24.24 6.25
N PRO A 355 -7.47 -25.57 6.45
CA PRO A 355 -8.74 -26.24 6.72
C PRO A 355 -9.45 -25.68 7.97
#